data_AF-A0A0A0JTT1-F1
#
_entry.id   AF-A0A0A0JTT1-F1
#
_cell.length_a   1.000
_cell.length_b   1.000
_cell.length_c   1.000
_cell.angle_alpha   90.00
_cell.angle_beta   90.00
_cell.angle_gamma   90.00
#
_symmetry.space_group_name_H-M   'P 1'
#
loop_
_entity.id
_entity.type
_entity.pdbx_description
1 polymer ?
#
loop_
_entity_poly.entity_id
_entity_poly.type
_entity_poly.pdbx_seq_one_letter_code
_entity_poly.pdbx_strand_id
1 'polypeptide(L)'
;MLLIDPPAWPAHGRLWSHLVSDTSVEELHAFATRVGIPRRGFEGDHYDVPEERYAAVVAAGALPVEGRELLQRLRDSGLRIAKRKHERVLQSTSHASWLPRGGRADVIASRQENAPPNTVVVRLAVTGPSGLLVRRRPDGDLDLPSSPVGSATVEAALADLVVSTVGAAGRQAPSLIGYVRNVVREPDDHYPWPTPFACFAVHALPSSGREVLTVGEWVALRDSAGELGDRHWWPVVALHLGLISVDAAHD
;
A
#
# COMPACT_ATOMS: atom_id res chain seq x y z
N MET A 1 -23.84 -2.19 9.13
CA MET A 1 -24.68 -3.40 8.92
C MET A 1 -23.81 -4.47 8.31
N LEU A 2 -24.06 -5.72 8.70
CA LEU A 2 -23.34 -6.88 8.18
C LEU A 2 -24.12 -7.49 7.03
N LEU A 3 -23.47 -7.68 5.89
CA LEU A 3 -24.08 -8.13 4.65
C LEU A 3 -23.38 -9.39 4.16
N ILE A 4 -24.12 -10.37 3.66
CA ILE A 4 -23.57 -11.60 3.07
C ILE A 4 -24.24 -11.92 1.73
N ASP A 5 -23.46 -12.28 0.71
CA ASP A 5 -23.99 -12.75 -0.57
C ASP A 5 -24.27 -14.28 -0.54
N PRO A 6 -25.20 -14.80 -1.37
CA PRO A 6 -25.41 -16.24 -1.45
C PRO A 6 -24.14 -16.96 -1.96
N PRO A 7 -23.89 -18.22 -1.57
CA PRO A 7 -22.73 -18.97 -2.03
C PRO A 7 -22.74 -19.07 -3.56
N ALA A 8 -21.72 -18.51 -4.21
CA ALA A 8 -21.66 -18.42 -5.67
C ALA A 8 -20.24 -18.55 -6.22
N TRP A 9 -19.21 -18.40 -5.38
CA TRP A 9 -17.81 -18.33 -5.81
C TRP A 9 -17.12 -19.70 -5.64
N PRO A 10 -16.75 -20.40 -6.73
CA PRO A 10 -16.13 -21.72 -6.62
C PRO A 10 -14.64 -21.61 -6.28
N ALA A 11 -14.20 -22.24 -5.18
CA ALA A 11 -12.79 -22.40 -4.83
C ALA A 11 -12.59 -23.60 -3.88
N HIS A 12 -11.45 -24.29 -3.97
CA HIS A 12 -11.10 -25.43 -3.10
C HIS A 12 -12.21 -26.50 -2.97
N GLY A 13 -12.91 -26.77 -4.08
CA GLY A 13 -13.95 -27.80 -4.15
C GLY A 13 -15.28 -27.45 -3.45
N ARG A 14 -15.52 -26.18 -3.11
CA ARG A 14 -16.76 -25.71 -2.49
C ARG A 14 -17.16 -24.32 -3.00
N LEU A 15 -18.39 -23.89 -2.71
CA LEU A 15 -18.83 -22.52 -2.94
C LEU A 15 -18.52 -21.62 -1.74
N TRP A 16 -18.32 -20.34 -2.02
CA TRP A 16 -18.01 -19.31 -1.04
C TRP A 16 -18.93 -18.10 -1.20
N SER A 17 -19.18 -17.47 -0.06
CA SER A 17 -19.85 -16.18 0.13
C SER A 17 -18.86 -15.15 0.64
N HIS A 18 -19.13 -13.87 0.39
CA HIS A 18 -18.46 -12.72 0.97
C HIS A 18 -19.31 -12.14 2.09
N LEU A 19 -18.72 -11.99 3.26
CA LEU A 19 -19.29 -11.30 4.41
C LEU A 19 -18.59 -9.95 4.58
N VAL A 20 -19.35 -8.87 4.56
CA VAL A 20 -18.85 -7.49 4.67
C VAL A 20 -19.57 -6.71 5.76
N SER A 21 -19.02 -5.54 6.08
CA SER A 21 -19.73 -4.49 6.79
C SER A 21 -19.81 -3.26 5.89
N ASP A 22 -20.94 -2.55 5.94
CA ASP A 22 -21.10 -1.22 5.35
C ASP A 22 -20.92 -0.06 6.36
N THR A 23 -20.45 -0.37 7.58
CA THR A 23 -20.28 0.61 8.67
C THR A 23 -18.85 0.65 9.19
N SER A 24 -18.26 -0.48 9.55
CA SER A 24 -16.88 -0.55 10.02
C SER A 24 -16.27 -1.95 9.90
N VAL A 25 -14.95 -2.01 9.72
CA VAL A 25 -14.24 -3.30 9.73
C VAL A 25 -14.17 -3.87 11.16
N GLU A 26 -14.27 -3.03 12.18
CA GLU A 26 -14.35 -3.41 13.60
C GLU A 26 -15.59 -4.27 13.89
N GLU A 27 -16.78 -3.85 13.43
CA GLU A 27 -18.00 -4.64 13.63
C GLU A 27 -17.93 -5.97 12.87
N LEU A 28 -17.30 -5.96 11.69
CA LEU A 28 -17.07 -7.16 10.89
C LEU A 28 -16.16 -8.16 11.62
N HIS A 29 -15.08 -7.68 12.26
CA HIS A 29 -14.19 -8.53 13.07
C HIS A 29 -14.87 -9.06 14.34
N ALA A 30 -15.61 -8.20 15.03
CA ALA A 30 -16.35 -8.61 16.23
C ALA A 30 -17.39 -9.69 15.88
N PHE A 31 -18.10 -9.51 14.77
CA PHE A 31 -19.05 -10.49 14.28
C PHE A 31 -18.37 -11.80 13.85
N ALA A 32 -17.33 -11.72 13.03
CA ALA A 32 -16.56 -12.89 12.58
C ALA A 32 -16.06 -13.72 13.77
N THR A 33 -15.54 -13.06 14.81
CA THR A 33 -15.11 -13.72 16.04
C THR A 33 -16.28 -14.43 16.73
N ARG A 34 -17.43 -13.75 16.88
CA ARG A 34 -18.63 -14.31 17.51
C ARG A 34 -19.16 -15.55 16.77
N VAL A 35 -19.10 -15.57 15.45
CA VAL A 35 -19.55 -16.72 14.66
C VAL A 35 -18.47 -17.77 14.44
N GLY A 36 -17.22 -17.52 14.87
CA GLY A 36 -16.09 -18.45 14.75
C GLY A 36 -15.40 -18.46 13.39
N ILE A 37 -15.45 -17.37 12.62
CA ILE A 37 -14.67 -17.21 11.39
C ILE A 37 -13.25 -16.76 11.77
N PRO A 38 -12.21 -17.50 11.35
CA PRO A 38 -10.84 -17.21 11.78
C PRO A 38 -10.33 -15.89 11.19
N ARG A 39 -9.59 -15.11 11.98
CA ARG A 39 -9.08 -13.78 11.60
C ARG A 39 -8.26 -13.76 10.30
N ARG A 40 -7.58 -14.87 9.97
CA ARG A 40 -6.80 -15.06 8.75
C ARG A 40 -7.63 -15.10 7.46
N GLY A 41 -8.93 -15.34 7.54
CA GLY A 41 -9.83 -15.34 6.37
C GLY A 41 -10.30 -13.94 5.97
N PHE A 42 -9.66 -12.89 6.50
CA PHE A 42 -10.01 -11.50 6.18
C PHE A 42 -9.16 -10.99 5.02
N GLU A 43 -9.81 -10.65 3.91
CA GLU A 43 -9.19 -10.25 2.64
C GLU A 43 -9.07 -8.72 2.48
N GLY A 44 -9.11 -8.00 3.60
CA GLY A 44 -8.88 -6.54 3.66
C GLY A 44 -10.16 -5.71 3.82
N ASP A 45 -11.26 -6.16 3.23
CA ASP A 45 -12.59 -5.50 3.35
C ASP A 45 -13.76 -6.50 3.49
N HIS A 46 -13.49 -7.80 3.46
CA HIS A 46 -14.48 -8.87 3.61
C HIS A 46 -13.87 -10.11 4.25
N TYR A 47 -14.74 -11.03 4.67
CA TYR A 47 -14.40 -12.41 4.97
C TYR A 47 -14.99 -13.34 3.92
N ASP A 48 -14.23 -14.36 3.53
CA ASP A 48 -14.77 -15.48 2.76
C ASP A 48 -15.41 -16.51 3.70
N VAL A 49 -16.68 -16.82 3.44
CA VAL A 49 -17.50 -17.75 4.21
C VAL A 49 -17.82 -18.96 3.34
N PRO A 50 -17.39 -20.18 3.72
CA PRO A 50 -17.68 -21.36 2.93
C PRO A 50 -19.18 -21.71 3.02
N GLU A 51 -19.74 -22.31 1.97
CA GLU A 51 -21.18 -22.53 1.82
C GLU A 51 -21.85 -23.22 3.01
N GLU A 52 -21.17 -24.18 3.65
CA GLU A 52 -21.67 -24.90 4.83
C GLU A 52 -21.88 -24.00 6.05
N ARG A 53 -21.29 -22.80 6.08
CA ARG A 53 -21.41 -21.82 7.17
C ARG A 53 -22.41 -20.72 6.88
N TYR A 54 -22.87 -20.58 5.64
CA TYR A 54 -23.75 -19.48 5.22
C TYR A 54 -24.99 -19.35 6.12
N ALA A 55 -25.71 -20.46 6.34
CA ALA A 55 -26.92 -20.47 7.17
C ALA A 55 -26.65 -20.02 8.62
N ALA A 56 -25.52 -20.43 9.20
CA ALA A 56 -25.12 -20.03 10.56
C ALA A 56 -24.79 -18.54 10.64
N VAL A 57 -24.14 -17.99 9.60
CA VAL A 57 -23.82 -16.55 9.52
C VAL A 57 -25.09 -15.71 9.38
N VAL A 58 -26.05 -16.13 8.54
CA VAL A 58 -27.35 -15.47 8.42
C VAL A 58 -28.13 -15.55 9.74
N ALA A 59 -28.18 -16.72 10.37
CA ALA A 59 -28.85 -16.91 11.66
C ALA A 59 -28.24 -16.05 12.78
N ALA A 60 -26.94 -15.75 12.70
CA ALA A 60 -26.24 -14.89 13.65
C ALA A 60 -26.46 -13.38 13.43
N GLY A 61 -27.22 -13.00 12.38
CA GLY A 61 -27.65 -11.63 12.10
C GLY A 61 -27.00 -10.94 10.92
N ALA A 62 -26.25 -11.66 10.06
CA ALA A 62 -25.82 -11.10 8.78
C ALA A 62 -27.01 -11.02 7.82
N LEU A 63 -27.21 -9.87 7.16
CA LEU A 63 -28.29 -9.66 6.21
C LEU A 63 -27.93 -10.29 4.85
N PRO A 64 -28.68 -11.29 4.37
CA PRO A 64 -28.48 -11.82 3.03
C PRO A 64 -28.90 -10.79 1.98
N VAL A 65 -28.01 -10.51 1.04
CA VAL A 65 -28.21 -9.56 -0.07
C VAL A 65 -27.63 -10.15 -1.35
N GLU A 66 -27.99 -9.62 -2.52
CA GLU A 66 -27.31 -10.03 -3.75
C GLU A 66 -25.88 -9.49 -3.81
N GLY A 67 -24.97 -10.21 -4.48
CA GLY A 67 -23.57 -9.78 -4.61
C GLY A 67 -23.38 -8.39 -5.22
N ARG A 68 -24.28 -7.97 -6.13
CA ARG A 68 -24.29 -6.62 -6.70
C ARG A 68 -24.60 -5.56 -5.65
N GLU A 69 -25.62 -5.81 -4.82
CA GLU A 69 -26.02 -4.90 -3.74
C GLU A 69 -24.94 -4.83 -2.65
N LEU A 70 -24.38 -5.99 -2.27
CA LEU A 70 -23.27 -6.08 -1.33
C LEU A 70 -22.09 -5.21 -1.76
N LEU A 71 -21.67 -5.34 -3.02
CA LEU A 71 -20.57 -4.56 -3.57
C LEU A 71 -20.90 -3.05 -3.63
N GLN A 72 -22.13 -2.69 -3.96
CA GLN A 72 -22.57 -1.29 -3.98
C GLN A 72 -22.50 -0.67 -2.58
N ARG A 73 -23.08 -1.32 -1.57
CA ARG A 73 -23.04 -0.83 -0.19
C ARG A 73 -21.62 -0.80 0.38
N LEU A 74 -20.79 -1.79 0.07
CA LEU A 74 -19.39 -1.80 0.47
C LEU A 74 -18.61 -0.63 -0.16
N ARG A 75 -18.89 -0.28 -1.42
CA ARG A 75 -18.30 0.91 -2.07
C ARG A 75 -18.79 2.20 -1.42
N ASP A 76 -20.10 2.33 -1.21
CA ASP A 76 -20.71 3.53 -0.63
C ASP A 76 -20.26 3.78 0.83
N SER A 77 -19.91 2.71 1.56
CA SER A 77 -19.32 2.81 2.90
C SER A 77 -17.88 3.36 2.93
N GLY A 78 -17.19 3.41 1.78
CA GLY A 78 -15.77 3.75 1.70
C GLY A 78 -14.81 2.66 2.20
N LEU A 79 -15.32 1.49 2.64
CA LEU A 79 -14.51 0.38 3.15
C LEU A 79 -13.92 -0.50 2.05
N ARG A 80 -14.43 -0.41 0.80
CA ARG A 80 -13.95 -1.23 -0.33
C ARG A 80 -12.46 -1.00 -0.60
N ILE A 81 -11.65 -2.05 -0.48
CA ILE A 81 -10.25 -2.10 -0.92
C ILE A 81 -10.17 -2.80 -2.27
N ALA A 82 -10.31 -2.05 -3.36
CA ALA A 82 -10.18 -2.62 -4.70
C ALA A 82 -8.84 -3.34 -4.87
N LYS A 83 -8.86 -4.64 -5.17
CA LYS A 83 -7.67 -5.38 -5.63
C LYS A 83 -7.26 -4.76 -6.97
N ARG A 84 -6.30 -3.81 -6.93
CA ARG A 84 -5.73 -3.21 -8.13
C ARG A 84 -4.87 -4.28 -8.82
N LYS A 85 -5.15 -4.57 -10.09
CA LYS A 85 -4.30 -5.46 -10.91
C LYS A 85 -2.85 -4.95 -10.83
N HIS A 86 -1.85 -5.83 -10.85
CA HIS A 86 -0.42 -5.45 -10.74
C HIS A 86 0.01 -4.78 -9.42
N GLU A 87 -0.78 -4.88 -8.36
CA GLU A 87 -0.34 -4.57 -7.01
C GLU A 87 -0.05 -5.85 -6.22
N ARG A 88 1.05 -5.86 -5.47
CA ARG A 88 1.44 -6.97 -4.60
C ARG A 88 2.04 -6.45 -3.32
N VAL A 89 1.51 -6.89 -2.17
CA VAL A 89 2.11 -6.61 -0.87
C VAL A 89 3.44 -7.37 -0.78
N LEU A 90 4.53 -6.64 -0.57
CA LEU A 90 5.87 -7.19 -0.34
C LEU A 90 6.11 -7.45 1.15
N GLN A 91 5.59 -6.57 2.00
CA GLN A 91 5.78 -6.64 3.45
C GLN A 91 4.62 -5.93 4.15
N SER A 92 4.16 -6.48 5.27
CA SER A 92 3.23 -5.80 6.18
C SER A 92 3.83 -5.78 7.59
N THR A 93 4.02 -4.58 8.13
CA THR A 93 4.49 -4.38 9.50
C THR A 93 3.29 -3.98 10.37
N SER A 94 2.77 -4.94 11.13
CA SER A 94 1.75 -4.67 12.15
C SER A 94 2.38 -4.00 13.37
N HIS A 95 1.66 -3.07 14.01
CA HIS A 95 2.18 -2.30 15.16
C HIS A 95 3.52 -1.62 14.84
N ALA A 96 3.60 -1.00 13.66
CA ALA A 96 4.79 -0.29 13.24
C ALA A 96 5.15 0.79 14.27
N SER A 97 6.37 0.74 14.81
CA SER A 97 6.79 1.60 15.93
C SER A 97 6.79 3.10 15.61
N TRP A 98 6.78 3.45 14.33
CA TRP A 98 6.72 4.83 13.82
C TRP A 98 5.29 5.31 13.52
N LEU A 99 4.26 4.50 13.80
CA LEU A 99 2.85 4.86 13.64
C LEU A 99 2.14 4.91 15.00
N PRO A 100 1.00 5.61 15.09
CA PRO A 100 0.14 5.56 16.27
C PRO A 100 -0.24 4.13 16.66
N ARG A 101 -0.63 3.94 17.91
CA ARG A 101 -0.93 2.62 18.48
C ARG A 101 -1.95 1.86 17.62
N GLY A 102 -1.62 0.62 17.27
CA GLY A 102 -2.47 -0.22 16.41
C GLY A 102 -2.31 0.07 14.90
N GLY A 103 -1.45 1.01 14.53
CA GLY A 103 -1.11 1.32 13.15
C GLY A 103 -0.38 0.17 12.45
N ARG A 104 -0.60 0.05 11.14
CA ARG A 104 0.07 -0.91 10.25
C ARG A 104 0.67 -0.19 9.06
N ALA A 105 1.83 -0.63 8.59
CA ALA A 105 2.41 -0.19 7.34
C ALA A 105 2.46 -1.36 6.34
N ASP A 106 1.87 -1.18 5.16
CA ASP A 106 1.93 -2.13 4.06
C ASP A 106 2.88 -1.58 2.98
N VAL A 107 3.88 -2.37 2.58
CA VAL A 107 4.81 -2.06 1.49
C VAL A 107 4.33 -2.80 0.25
N ILE A 108 3.98 -2.07 -0.80
CA ILE A 108 3.24 -2.61 -1.95
C ILE A 108 4.02 -2.29 -3.22
N ALA A 109 4.40 -3.32 -3.97
CA ALA A 109 4.86 -3.16 -5.35
C ALA A 109 3.65 -2.83 -6.23
N SER A 110 3.80 -1.86 -7.13
CA SER A 110 2.74 -1.45 -8.05
C SER A 110 3.35 -1.08 -9.39
N ARG A 111 2.72 -1.52 -10.48
CA ARG A 111 3.03 -1.09 -11.86
C ARG A 111 1.86 -0.34 -12.49
N GLN A 112 1.02 0.28 -11.65
CA GLN A 112 -0.06 1.15 -12.11
C GLN A 112 0.52 2.42 -12.76
N GLU A 113 -0.21 2.99 -13.71
CA GLU A 113 0.19 4.26 -14.34
C GLU A 113 0.15 5.43 -13.34
N ASN A 114 -0.88 5.44 -12.49
CA ASN A 114 -1.12 6.49 -11.52
C ASN A 114 -0.82 6.02 -10.10
N ALA A 115 -0.33 6.95 -9.28
CA ALA A 115 -0.16 6.73 -7.84
C ALA A 115 -1.49 6.35 -7.17
N PRO A 116 -1.46 5.62 -6.04
CA PRO A 116 -2.68 5.28 -5.32
C PRO A 116 -3.38 6.55 -4.76
N PRO A 117 -4.71 6.50 -4.55
CA PRO A 117 -5.43 7.51 -3.80
C PRO A 117 -4.80 7.72 -2.42
N ASN A 118 -5.01 8.91 -1.85
CA ASN A 118 -4.40 9.33 -0.59
C ASN A 118 -2.87 9.32 -0.61
N THR A 119 -2.25 9.50 -1.78
CA THR A 119 -0.81 9.76 -1.84
C THR A 119 -0.50 11.12 -1.23
N VAL A 120 0.16 11.12 -0.07
CA VAL A 120 0.54 12.31 0.70
C VAL A 120 1.99 12.73 0.48
N VAL A 121 2.83 11.81 0.00
CA VAL A 121 4.24 12.02 -0.30
C VAL A 121 4.61 11.26 -1.57
N VAL A 122 5.40 11.91 -2.43
CA VAL A 122 6.09 11.27 -3.55
C VAL A 122 7.57 11.15 -3.24
N ARG A 123 8.15 10.00 -3.58
CA ARG A 123 9.60 9.72 -3.50
C ARG A 123 10.14 9.40 -4.88
N LEU A 124 11.40 9.76 -5.11
CA LEU A 124 12.10 9.54 -6.37
C LEU A 124 13.33 8.65 -6.15
N ALA A 125 13.27 7.43 -6.70
CA ALA A 125 14.40 6.51 -6.79
C ALA A 125 15.15 6.76 -8.11
N VAL A 126 16.14 7.66 -8.08
CA VAL A 126 16.99 7.92 -9.24
C VAL A 126 18.13 6.91 -9.27
N THR A 127 18.22 6.13 -10.33
CA THR A 127 19.22 5.05 -10.47
C THR A 127 20.03 5.23 -11.73
N GLY A 128 21.35 5.09 -11.65
CA GLY A 128 22.25 5.24 -12.79
C GLY A 128 23.61 4.57 -12.54
N PRO A 129 24.60 4.81 -13.41
CA PRO A 129 25.93 4.20 -13.27
C PRO A 129 26.62 4.48 -11.93
N SER A 130 26.32 5.62 -11.32
CA SER A 130 26.89 6.04 -10.02
C SER A 130 26.20 5.40 -8.80
N GLY A 131 25.04 4.77 -8.99
CA GLY A 131 24.29 4.08 -7.93
C GLY A 131 22.86 4.58 -7.77
N LEU A 132 22.38 4.60 -6.52
CA LEU A 132 21.09 5.13 -6.11
C LEU A 132 21.30 6.52 -5.49
N LEU A 133 20.58 7.52 -6.00
CA LEU A 133 20.61 8.86 -5.44
C LEU A 133 19.82 8.90 -4.12
N VAL A 134 20.45 9.44 -3.08
CA VAL A 134 19.85 9.62 -1.76
C VAL A 134 20.06 11.05 -1.27
N ARG A 135 19.37 11.40 -0.18
CA ARG A 135 19.56 12.63 0.58
C ARG A 135 19.73 12.30 2.05
N ARG A 136 20.55 13.10 2.73
CA ARG A 136 20.65 13.08 4.18
C ARG A 136 19.47 13.82 4.80
N ARG A 137 18.76 13.15 5.71
CA ARG A 137 17.73 13.74 6.56
C ARG A 137 18.38 14.54 7.70
N PRO A 138 17.64 15.45 8.36
CA PRO A 138 18.18 16.24 9.48
C PRO A 138 18.72 15.40 10.65
N ASP A 139 18.22 14.18 10.83
CA ASP A 139 18.69 13.20 11.82
C ASP A 139 19.97 12.45 11.40
N GLY A 140 20.56 12.80 10.24
CA GLY A 140 21.82 12.23 9.73
C GLY A 140 21.64 11.01 8.82
N ASP A 141 20.42 10.49 8.80
CA ASP A 141 19.96 9.26 8.18
C ASP A 141 19.72 9.42 6.67
N LEU A 142 20.08 8.43 5.84
CA LEU A 142 19.89 8.50 4.38
C LEU A 142 18.47 8.11 3.94
N ASP A 143 17.86 8.86 3.03
CA ASP A 143 16.51 8.59 2.48
C ASP A 143 16.44 8.99 1.00
N LEU A 144 15.38 8.59 0.29
CA LEU A 144 15.15 9.05 -1.08
C LEU A 144 14.80 10.56 -1.10
N PRO A 145 15.18 11.29 -2.16
CA PRO A 145 14.53 12.55 -2.49
C PRO A 145 13.01 12.40 -2.44
N SER A 146 12.36 13.24 -1.63
CA SER A 146 10.93 13.14 -1.33
C SER A 146 10.31 14.51 -1.24
N SER A 147 9.03 14.63 -1.61
CA SER A 147 8.24 15.86 -1.48
C SER A 147 6.84 15.55 -0.96
N PRO A 148 6.30 16.33 -0.01
CA PRO A 148 4.88 16.25 0.33
C PRO A 148 4.01 16.70 -0.85
N VAL A 149 2.87 16.05 -1.02
CA VAL A 149 1.87 16.44 -2.04
C VAL A 149 1.10 17.68 -1.58
N GLY A 150 0.73 17.75 -0.31
CA GLY A 150 0.02 18.90 0.26
C GLY A 150 -1.29 19.19 -0.46
N SER A 151 -1.50 20.43 -0.92
CA SER A 151 -2.66 20.84 -1.70
C SER A 151 -2.48 20.68 -3.22
N ALA A 152 -1.30 20.25 -3.68
CA ALA A 152 -1.03 20.01 -5.10
C ALA A 152 -1.59 18.65 -5.56
N THR A 153 -1.53 18.39 -6.87
CA THR A 153 -1.74 17.04 -7.39
C THR A 153 -0.47 16.22 -7.24
N VAL A 154 -0.59 14.89 -7.31
CA VAL A 154 0.56 13.98 -7.23
C VAL A 154 1.52 14.23 -8.39
N GLU A 155 0.99 14.47 -9.58
CA GLU A 155 1.74 14.72 -10.81
C GLU A 155 2.54 16.02 -10.70
N ALA A 156 1.93 17.08 -10.16
CA ALA A 156 2.61 18.36 -9.95
C ALA A 156 3.72 18.24 -8.90
N ALA A 157 3.44 17.62 -7.75
CA ALA A 157 4.46 17.39 -6.72
C ALA A 157 5.63 16.51 -7.20
N LEU A 158 5.34 15.52 -8.05
CA LEU A 158 6.36 14.67 -8.66
C LEU A 158 7.20 15.44 -9.69
N ALA A 159 6.56 16.24 -10.54
CA ALA A 159 7.28 17.08 -11.51
C ALA A 159 8.24 18.05 -10.81
N ASP A 160 7.77 18.73 -9.77
CA ASP A 160 8.60 19.63 -8.95
C ASP A 160 9.74 18.89 -8.25
N LEU A 161 9.49 17.69 -7.74
CA LEU A 161 10.52 16.85 -7.13
C LEU A 161 11.58 16.43 -8.17
N VAL A 162 11.19 16.06 -9.39
CA VAL A 162 12.14 15.74 -10.47
C VAL A 162 12.99 16.96 -10.81
N VAL A 163 12.37 18.13 -10.98
CA VAL A 163 13.08 19.37 -11.32
C VAL A 163 14.06 19.76 -10.21
N SER A 164 13.63 19.73 -8.96
CA SER A 164 14.46 20.10 -7.81
C SER A 164 15.53 19.07 -7.46
N THR A 165 15.40 17.82 -7.88
CA THR A 165 16.40 16.76 -7.61
C THR A 165 17.48 16.72 -8.68
N VAL A 166 17.07 16.65 -9.94
CA VAL A 166 17.99 16.38 -11.04
C VAL A 166 18.07 17.53 -12.07
N GLY A 167 17.18 18.54 -12.09
CA GLY A 167 17.13 19.66 -13.07
C GLY A 167 15.96 19.62 -14.10
N ALA A 168 15.95 20.44 -15.17
CA ALA A 168 14.77 20.55 -16.07
C ALA A 168 14.87 19.87 -17.46
N ALA A 169 16.06 19.51 -17.96
CA ALA A 169 16.22 19.15 -19.39
C ALA A 169 16.05 17.64 -19.70
N GLY A 170 15.15 17.32 -20.63
CA GLY A 170 15.17 16.10 -21.46
C GLY A 170 14.86 14.76 -20.79
N ARG A 171 14.06 14.74 -19.73
CA ARG A 171 13.91 13.54 -18.88
C ARG A 171 12.77 12.63 -19.29
N GLN A 172 13.04 11.33 -19.21
CA GLN A 172 12.00 10.31 -19.17
C GLN A 172 11.09 10.57 -17.97
N ALA A 173 9.78 10.39 -18.14
CA ALA A 173 8.83 10.49 -17.04
C ALA A 173 9.12 9.39 -16.00
N PRO A 174 9.15 9.70 -14.69
CA PRO A 174 9.27 8.68 -13.66
C PRO A 174 8.10 7.71 -13.72
N SER A 175 8.37 6.43 -13.43
CA SER A 175 7.34 5.38 -13.38
C SER A 175 7.08 4.95 -11.95
N LEU A 176 5.82 4.70 -11.59
CA LEU A 176 5.48 4.14 -10.28
C LEU A 176 6.03 2.72 -10.18
N ILE A 177 6.76 2.43 -9.10
CA ILE A 177 7.29 1.10 -8.81
C ILE A 177 6.66 0.47 -7.56
N GLY A 178 6.01 1.28 -6.74
CA GLY A 178 5.32 0.85 -5.53
C GLY A 178 5.06 2.00 -4.58
N TYR A 179 4.55 1.67 -3.40
CA TYR A 179 4.25 2.65 -2.37
C TYR A 179 4.23 1.98 -1.00
N VAL A 180 4.38 2.80 0.04
CA VAL A 180 4.06 2.39 1.41
C VAL A 180 2.69 2.96 1.76
N ARG A 181 1.81 2.14 2.33
CA ARG A 181 0.50 2.55 2.83
C ARG A 181 0.47 2.41 4.34
N ASN A 182 0.38 3.55 5.01
CA ASN A 182 0.03 3.57 6.43
C ASN A 182 -1.47 3.33 6.56
N VAL A 183 -1.83 2.46 7.52
CA VAL A 183 -3.19 2.19 7.95
C VAL A 183 -3.29 2.58 9.42
N VAL A 184 -3.91 3.72 9.68
CA VAL A 184 -4.04 4.32 11.02
C VAL A 184 -5.48 4.74 11.23
N ARG A 185 -6.19 4.08 12.16
CA ARG A 185 -7.62 4.34 12.41
C ARG A 185 -7.84 5.35 13.52
N GLU A 186 -7.01 5.26 14.55
CA GLU A 186 -7.00 6.14 15.71
C GLU A 186 -5.67 6.92 15.67
N PRO A 187 -5.64 8.10 15.02
CA PRO A 187 -4.45 8.93 15.01
C PRO A 187 -4.23 9.55 16.40
N ASP A 188 -2.97 9.76 16.77
CA ASP A 188 -2.62 10.67 17.85
C ASP A 188 -2.36 12.08 17.31
N ASP A 189 -2.14 13.05 18.20
CA ASP A 189 -1.89 14.45 17.83
C ASP A 189 -0.62 14.65 16.99
N HIS A 190 0.23 13.63 16.86
CA HIS A 190 1.49 13.68 16.13
C HIS A 190 1.40 13.01 14.74
N TYR A 191 0.24 12.47 14.36
CA TYR A 191 0.03 11.86 13.04
C TYR A 191 -0.61 12.86 12.06
N PRO A 192 0.17 13.48 11.15
CA PRO A 192 -0.34 14.58 10.32
C PRO A 192 -1.07 14.11 9.05
N TRP A 193 -1.23 12.80 8.86
CA TRP A 193 -1.71 12.24 7.60
C TRP A 193 -3.19 11.85 7.66
N PRO A 194 -3.88 11.80 6.50
CA PRO A 194 -5.27 11.35 6.44
C PRO A 194 -5.43 9.92 6.96
N THR A 195 -6.58 9.67 7.58
CA THR A 195 -7.00 8.36 8.07
C THR A 195 -8.20 7.83 7.26
N PRO A 196 -8.38 6.50 7.15
CA PRO A 196 -7.52 5.47 7.68
C PRO A 196 -6.25 5.21 6.84
N PHE A 197 -6.14 5.79 5.63
CA PHE A 197 -5.09 5.48 4.69
C PHE A 197 -4.27 6.70 4.29
N ALA A 198 -2.94 6.57 4.37
CA ALA A 198 -2.00 7.52 3.80
C ALA A 198 -0.93 6.76 2.98
N CYS A 199 -0.78 7.13 1.71
CA CYS A 199 0.12 6.48 0.77
C CYS A 199 1.36 7.33 0.50
N PHE A 200 2.50 6.67 0.38
CA PHE A 200 3.78 7.29 0.10
C PHE A 200 4.37 6.63 -1.14
N ALA A 201 4.15 7.24 -2.30
CA ALA A 201 4.45 6.66 -3.60
C ALA A 201 5.94 6.74 -3.93
N VAL A 202 6.49 5.69 -4.52
CA VAL A 202 7.88 5.60 -4.95
C VAL A 202 7.92 5.50 -6.47
N HIS A 203 8.60 6.45 -7.10
CA HIS A 203 8.76 6.50 -8.55
C HIS A 203 10.21 6.27 -8.94
N ALA A 204 10.45 5.40 -9.91
CA ALA A 204 11.77 5.18 -10.47
C ALA A 204 12.04 6.16 -11.62
N LEU A 205 13.25 6.70 -11.63
CA LEU A 205 13.76 7.53 -12.71
C LEU A 205 15.17 7.05 -13.10
N PRO A 206 15.35 6.44 -14.28
CA PRO A 206 16.67 6.13 -14.80
C PRO A 206 17.49 7.42 -15.03
N SER A 207 18.73 7.43 -14.58
CA SER A 207 19.71 8.49 -14.81
C SER A 207 20.75 8.02 -15.82
N SER A 208 21.04 8.88 -16.77
CA SER A 208 22.10 8.72 -17.76
C SER A 208 23.50 8.97 -17.19
N GLY A 209 23.60 9.47 -15.95
CA GLY A 209 24.84 9.90 -15.30
C GLY A 209 25.35 11.26 -15.79
N ARG A 210 24.61 11.91 -16.71
CA ARG A 210 24.94 13.25 -17.25
C ARG A 210 24.13 14.37 -16.60
N GLU A 211 23.21 14.04 -15.71
CA GLU A 211 22.39 15.00 -15.00
C GLU A 211 23.24 15.81 -14.01
N VAL A 212 23.04 17.12 -14.01
CA VAL A 212 23.59 17.98 -12.95
C VAL A 212 22.67 17.85 -11.74
N LEU A 213 23.14 17.15 -10.70
CA LEU A 213 22.40 17.05 -9.46
C LEU A 213 22.25 18.43 -8.83
N THR A 214 21.01 18.79 -8.49
CA THR A 214 20.74 20.00 -7.71
C THR A 214 20.91 19.71 -6.21
N VAL A 215 20.59 18.49 -5.78
CA VAL A 215 20.72 18.05 -4.38
C VAL A 215 20.86 16.53 -4.29
N GLY A 216 21.64 16.06 -3.30
CA GLY A 216 21.77 14.64 -2.94
C GLY A 216 23.19 14.11 -3.09
N GLU A 217 23.37 12.86 -2.71
CA GLU A 217 24.62 12.11 -2.83
C GLU A 217 24.33 10.70 -3.39
N TRP A 218 25.32 10.10 -4.04
CA TRP A 218 25.19 8.76 -4.62
C TRP A 218 25.65 7.71 -3.63
N VAL A 219 24.82 6.68 -3.43
CA VAL A 219 25.20 5.44 -2.75
C VAL A 219 25.36 4.35 -3.79
N ALA A 220 26.49 3.65 -3.79
CA ALA A 220 26.73 2.54 -4.70
C ALA A 220 25.70 1.42 -4.47
N LEU A 221 25.18 0.80 -5.54
CA LEU A 221 24.12 -0.20 -5.42
C LEU A 221 24.51 -1.38 -4.53
N ARG A 222 25.78 -1.81 -4.54
CA ARG A 222 26.28 -2.88 -3.66
C ARG A 222 26.19 -2.55 -2.16
N ASP A 223 26.26 -1.26 -1.83
CA ASP A 223 26.31 -0.76 -0.44
C ASP A 223 24.91 -0.34 0.03
N SER A 224 23.99 -0.10 -0.91
CA SER A 224 22.65 0.43 -0.67
C SER A 224 21.79 -0.40 0.29
N ALA A 225 21.91 -1.73 0.30
CA ALA A 225 21.17 -2.58 1.23
C ALA A 225 21.60 -2.38 2.69
N GLY A 226 22.89 -2.11 2.95
CA GLY A 226 23.38 -1.85 4.30
C GLY A 226 23.00 -0.47 4.82
N GLU A 227 22.96 0.53 3.94
CA GLU A 227 22.67 1.92 4.29
C GLU A 227 21.16 2.24 4.36
N LEU A 228 20.35 1.52 3.59
CA LEU A 228 18.92 1.85 3.36
C LEU A 228 17.98 0.70 3.70
N GLY A 229 18.50 -0.47 4.08
CA GLY A 229 17.72 -1.69 4.30
C GLY A 229 16.59 -1.55 5.32
N ASP A 230 16.79 -0.73 6.34
CA ASP A 230 15.82 -0.48 7.41
C ASP A 230 14.73 0.54 7.03
N ARG A 231 14.84 1.17 5.85
CA ARG A 231 13.80 2.08 5.36
C ARG A 231 12.57 1.29 4.97
N HIS A 232 11.42 1.74 5.45
CA HIS A 232 10.11 1.12 5.16
C HIS A 232 9.80 1.02 3.66
N TRP A 233 10.34 1.90 2.82
CA TRP A 233 10.17 1.83 1.37
C TRP A 233 11.20 0.92 0.65
N TRP A 234 12.25 0.48 1.34
CA TRP A 234 13.36 -0.28 0.75
C TRP A 234 12.91 -1.51 -0.05
N PRO A 235 11.95 -2.34 0.41
CA PRO A 235 11.55 -3.53 -0.34
C PRO A 235 11.07 -3.23 -1.77
N VAL A 236 10.42 -2.08 -2.00
CA VAL A 236 10.00 -1.65 -3.35
C VAL A 236 11.20 -1.36 -4.25
N VAL A 237 12.20 -0.65 -3.71
CA VAL A 237 13.40 -0.27 -4.46
C VAL A 237 14.30 -1.49 -4.69
N ALA A 238 14.49 -2.33 -3.68
CA ALA A 238 15.24 -3.58 -3.79
C ALA A 238 14.65 -4.50 -4.86
N LEU A 239 13.32 -4.63 -4.90
CA LEU A 239 12.65 -5.41 -5.94
C LEU A 239 12.84 -4.79 -7.34
N HIS A 240 12.71 -3.47 -7.45
CA HIS A 240 12.90 -2.76 -8.72
C HIS A 240 14.35 -2.92 -9.26
N LEU A 241 15.33 -2.91 -8.36
CA LEU A 241 16.74 -3.10 -8.67
C LEU A 241 17.12 -4.58 -8.92
N GLY A 242 16.18 -5.52 -8.73
CA GLY A 242 16.45 -6.96 -8.86
C GLY A 242 17.32 -7.53 -7.74
N LEU A 243 17.47 -6.83 -6.61
CA LEU A 243 18.24 -7.28 -5.44
C LEU A 243 17.48 -8.34 -4.62
N ILE A 244 16.16 -8.37 -4.76
CA ILE A 244 15.29 -9.41 -4.20
C ILE A 244 14.38 -9.96 -5.30
N SER A 245 14.07 -11.25 -5.25
CA SER A 245 13.04 -11.89 -6.06
C SER A 245 11.80 -12.13 -5.21
N VAL A 246 10.64 -12.29 -5.85
CA VAL A 246 9.38 -12.54 -5.16
C VAL A 246 8.94 -14.00 -5.27
N ASP A 247 9.79 -14.86 -5.83
CA ASP A 247 9.54 -16.29 -5.98
C ASP A 247 10.26 -17.08 -4.89
N ALA A 248 9.56 -17.29 -3.77
CA ALA A 248 9.75 -18.40 -2.83
C ALA A 248 8.53 -18.52 -1.88
N ALA A 249 7.33 -18.71 -2.43
CA ALA A 249 6.19 -19.32 -1.73
C ALA A 249 5.07 -19.55 -2.75
N HIS A 250 4.32 -20.65 -2.59
CA HIS A 250 3.32 -21.25 -3.48
C HIS A 250 3.88 -22.40 -4.34
N ASP A 251 4.42 -23.41 -3.65
CA ASP A 251 4.03 -24.82 -3.89
C ASP A 251 2.96 -25.19 -2.84
#